data_AF-A0A946AR11-F1
#
_entry.id   AF-A0A946AR11-F1
#
_cell.length_a   1.000
_cell.length_b   1.000
_cell.length_c   1.000
_cell.angle_alpha   90.00
_cell.angle_beta   90.00
_cell.angle_gamma   90.00
#
_symmetry.space_group_name_H-M   'P 1'
#
loop_
_entity.id
_entity.type
_entity.pdbx_description
1 polymer ?
#
loop_
_entity_poly.entity_id
_entity_poly.type
_entity_poly.pdbx_seq_one_letter_code
_entity_poly.pdbx_strand_id
1 'polypeptide(L)'
;GPAPRMAVQGQCMAFHVACGAGGMATNLDQFGPALKLPWTRLEAPELTQELRDAMVDGCNAMAEGKHFEDMAADRDRRIVAILKAANDPL
;
A
#
# COMPACT_ATOMS: atom_id res chain seq x y z
N GLY A 1 6.23 -13.84 0.90
CA GLY A 1 6.63 -12.79 1.88
C GLY A 1 6.45 -11.40 1.28
N PRO A 2 6.78 -10.32 2.01
CA PRO A 2 6.58 -8.93 1.55
C PRO A 2 7.52 -8.50 0.42
N ALA A 3 8.73 -9.07 0.33
CA ALA A 3 9.77 -8.59 -0.59
C ALA A 3 9.34 -8.54 -2.08
N PRO A 4 8.72 -9.58 -2.68
CA PRO A 4 8.24 -9.51 -4.07
C PRO A 4 7.16 -8.44 -4.29
N ARG A 5 6.31 -8.19 -3.28
CA ARG A 5 5.30 -7.12 -3.35
C ARG A 5 5.95 -5.73 -3.36
N MET A 6 6.94 -5.53 -2.48
CA MET A 6 7.68 -4.27 -2.38
C MET A 6 8.50 -3.93 -3.63
N ALA A 7 8.91 -4.93 -4.40
CA ALA A 7 9.61 -4.72 -5.67
C ALA A 7 8.70 -4.14 -6.78
N VAL A 8 7.38 -4.25 -6.65
CA VAL A 8 6.42 -3.82 -7.70
C VAL A 8 5.44 -2.76 -7.23
N GLN A 9 5.26 -2.62 -5.91
CA GLN A 9 4.29 -1.72 -5.32
C GLN A 9 4.83 -1.14 -4.01
N GLY A 10 4.90 0.19 -3.94
CA GLY A 10 5.27 0.91 -2.72
C GLY A 10 4.24 0.73 -1.60
N GLN A 11 4.68 0.94 -0.36
CA GLN A 11 3.89 0.60 0.84
C GLN A 11 2.53 1.32 0.91
N CYS A 12 2.48 2.61 0.56
CA CYS A 12 1.22 3.37 0.58
C CYS A 12 0.19 2.79 -0.38
N MET A 13 0.60 2.45 -1.61
CA MET A 13 -0.31 1.81 -2.57
C MET A 13 -0.67 0.38 -2.17
N ALA A 14 0.22 -0.34 -1.48
CA ALA A 14 -0.11 -1.65 -0.94
C ALA A 14 -1.23 -1.56 0.11
N PHE A 15 -1.19 -0.57 1.01
CA PHE A 15 -2.27 -0.30 1.96
C PHE A 15 -3.56 0.15 1.28
N HIS A 16 -3.45 1.07 0.30
CA HIS A 16 -4.60 1.53 -0.47
C HIS A 16 -5.32 0.36 -1.15
N VAL A 17 -4.60 -0.48 -1.91
CA VAL A 17 -5.19 -1.61 -2.63
C VAL A 17 -5.73 -2.68 -1.67
N ALA A 18 -5.06 -2.92 -0.54
CA ALA A 18 -5.50 -3.92 0.44
C ALA A 18 -6.84 -3.58 1.12
N CYS A 19 -7.20 -2.30 1.19
CA CYS A 19 -8.46 -1.82 1.77
C CYS A 19 -9.59 -1.66 0.74
N GLY A 20 -9.43 -2.22 -0.47
CA GLY A 20 -10.49 -2.34 -1.46
C GLY A 20 -11.01 -1.00 -1.97
N ALA A 21 -12.32 -0.91 -2.22
CA ALA A 21 -12.98 0.27 -2.77
C ALA A 21 -12.82 1.54 -1.90
N GLY A 22 -12.62 1.38 -0.58
CA GLY A 22 -12.42 2.50 0.34
C GLY A 22 -10.95 2.99 0.41
N GLY A 23 -10.02 2.23 -0.17
CA GLY A 23 -8.64 2.66 -0.37
C GLY A 23 -7.91 3.05 0.92
N MET A 24 -7.02 4.04 0.78
CA MET A 24 -6.23 4.58 1.90
C MET A 24 -7.12 5.21 3.00
N ALA A 25 -8.28 5.74 2.65
CA ALA A 25 -9.19 6.33 3.64
C ALA A 25 -9.65 5.26 4.64
N THR A 26 -10.14 4.13 4.15
CA THR A 26 -10.50 2.98 4.99
C THR A 26 -9.30 2.43 5.76
N ASN A 27 -8.10 2.42 5.15
CA ASN A 27 -6.90 2.00 5.85
C ASN A 27 -6.63 2.85 7.10
N LEU A 28 -6.64 4.18 6.95
CA LEU A 28 -6.35 5.11 8.03
C LEU A 28 -7.48 5.14 9.08
N ASP A 29 -8.74 5.00 8.66
CA ASP A 29 -9.87 4.95 9.59
C ASP A 29 -9.87 3.67 10.44
N GLN A 30 -9.46 2.54 9.85
CA GLN A 30 -9.40 1.26 10.55
C GLN A 30 -8.13 1.10 11.38
N PHE A 31 -6.97 1.46 10.83
CA PHE A 31 -5.66 1.14 11.40
C PHE A 31 -4.91 2.36 11.93
N GLY A 32 -5.44 3.57 11.80
CA GLY A 32 -4.83 4.80 12.33
C GLY A 32 -4.42 4.72 13.80
N PRO A 33 -5.24 4.15 14.72
CA PRO A 33 -4.83 3.97 16.11
C PRO A 33 -3.57 3.12 16.29
N ALA A 34 -3.31 2.17 15.39
CA ALA A 34 -2.13 1.31 15.45
C ALA A 34 -0.83 2.05 15.12
N LEU A 35 -0.89 3.24 14.50
CA LEU A 35 0.30 4.07 14.25
C LEU A 35 0.97 4.57 15.54
N LYS A 36 0.22 4.65 16.65
CA LYS A 36 0.72 5.04 17.97
C LYS A 36 1.40 3.90 18.73
N LEU A 37 1.39 2.68 18.21
CA LEU A 37 2.07 1.54 18.83
C LEU A 37 3.59 1.67 18.68
N PRO A 38 4.39 1.09 19.60
CA PRO A 38 5.84 1.27 19.66
C PRO A 38 6.59 0.42 18.62
N TRP A 39 6.32 0.65 17.33
CA TRP A 39 6.96 -0.08 16.23
C TRP A 39 8.44 0.29 16.03
N THR A 40 8.83 1.49 16.46
CA THR A 40 10.18 2.04 16.31
C THR A 40 10.55 2.88 17.52
N ARG A 41 11.79 3.41 17.54
CA ARG A 41 12.22 4.41 18.55
C ARG A 41 11.83 5.85 18.19
N LEU A 42 11.15 6.06 17.08
CA LEU A 42 10.65 7.36 16.65
C LEU A 42 9.23 7.57 17.18
N GLU A 43 8.91 8.81 17.52
CA GLU A 43 7.54 9.23 17.82
C GLU A 43 6.74 9.37 16.52
N ALA A 44 5.56 8.75 16.48
CA ALA A 44 4.68 8.86 15.33
C ALA A 44 4.03 10.26 15.30
N PRO A 45 3.89 10.90 14.13
CA PRO A 45 3.13 12.14 14.02
C PRO A 45 1.66 11.89 14.37
N GLU A 46 0.97 12.90 14.89
CA GLU A 46 -0.48 12.83 15.06
C GLU A 46 -1.14 12.70 13.69
N LEU A 47 -2.07 11.75 13.56
CA LEU A 47 -2.86 11.58 12.34
C LEU A 47 -3.96 12.65 12.28
N THR A 48 -3.55 13.88 11.95
CA THR A 48 -4.47 15.00 11.74
C THR A 48 -5.31 14.79 10.49
N GLN A 49 -6.43 15.52 10.38
CA GLN A 49 -7.26 15.49 9.18
C GLN A 49 -6.47 15.87 7.92
N GLU A 50 -5.62 16.91 8.01
CA GLU A 50 -4.77 17.35 6.90
C GLU A 50 -3.79 16.24 6.45
N LEU A 51 -3.12 15.58 7.40
CA LEU A 51 -2.20 14.48 7.08
C LEU A 51 -2.94 13.28 6.49
N ARG A 52 -4.12 12.95 7.03
CA ARG A 52 -4.99 11.89 6.52
C ARG A 52 -5.37 12.18 5.07
N ASP A 53 -5.88 13.37 4.79
CA ASP A 53 -6.38 13.73 3.47
C ASP A 53 -5.23 13.81 2.45
N ALA A 54 -4.06 14.33 2.83
CA ALA A 54 -2.87 14.31 1.98
C ALA A 54 -2.45 12.88 1.58
N MET A 55 -2.51 11.91 2.50
CA MET A 55 -2.21 10.50 2.22
C MET A 55 -3.26 9.86 1.29
N VAL A 56 -4.54 10.19 1.51
CA VAL A 56 -5.65 9.70 0.68
C VAL A 56 -5.52 10.26 -0.74
N ASP A 57 -5.36 11.57 -0.88
CA ASP A 57 -5.26 12.26 -2.17
C ASP A 57 -4.04 11.80 -2.95
N GLY A 58 -2.89 11.63 -2.29
CA GLY A 58 -1.69 11.09 -2.91
C GLY A 58 -1.90 9.68 -3.48
N CYS A 59 -2.58 8.81 -2.73
CA CYS A 59 -2.89 7.46 -3.21
C CYS A 59 -3.94 7.46 -4.34
N ASN A 60 -4.95 8.32 -4.26
CA ASN A 60 -5.96 8.48 -5.31
C ASN A 60 -5.34 8.99 -6.61
N ALA A 61 -4.44 9.96 -6.52
CA ALA A 61 -3.68 10.47 -7.67
C ALA A 61 -2.83 9.37 -8.31
N MET A 62 -2.14 8.56 -7.50
CA MET A 62 -1.36 7.41 -7.96
C MET A 62 -2.21 6.27 -8.54
N ALA A 63 -3.45 6.11 -8.07
CA ALA A 63 -4.38 5.12 -8.62
C ALA A 63 -4.90 5.50 -10.01
N GLU A 64 -4.88 6.80 -10.36
CA GLU A 64 -5.34 7.32 -11.65
C GLU A 64 -6.77 6.85 -12.02
N GLY A 65 -7.63 6.70 -11.01
CA GLY A 65 -9.01 6.22 -11.19
C GLY A 65 -9.15 4.71 -11.49
N LYS A 66 -8.07 3.92 -11.45
CA LYS A 66 -8.12 2.45 -11.63
C LYS A 66 -8.87 1.80 -10.47
N HIS A 67 -9.65 0.75 -10.76
CA HIS A 67 -10.28 -0.04 -9.72
C HIS A 67 -9.22 -0.85 -8.95
N PHE A 68 -9.44 -1.08 -7.66
CA PHE A 68 -8.46 -1.77 -6.82
C PHE A 68 -8.19 -3.21 -7.28
N GLU A 69 -9.18 -3.88 -7.88
CA GLU A 69 -9.04 -5.22 -8.44
C GLU A 69 -8.07 -5.23 -9.63
N ASP A 70 -8.13 -4.22 -10.50
CA ASP A 70 -7.21 -4.09 -11.64
C ASP A 70 -5.77 -3.87 -11.15
N MET A 71 -5.60 -3.01 -10.14
CA MET A 71 -4.30 -2.76 -9.52
C MET A 71 -3.76 -4.00 -8.81
N ALA A 72 -4.62 -4.77 -8.12
CA ALA A 72 -4.24 -6.02 -7.48
C ALA A 72 -3.82 -7.08 -8.51
N ALA A 73 -4.58 -7.22 -9.60
CA ALA A 73 -4.26 -8.13 -10.69
C ALA A 73 -2.93 -7.76 -11.36
N ASP A 74 -2.69 -6.46 -11.62
CA ASP A 74 -1.42 -6.01 -12.20
C ASP A 74 -0.23 -6.30 -11.29
N ARG A 75 -0.35 -5.98 -9.99
CA ARG A 75 0.65 -6.31 -8.97
C ARG A 75 0.96 -7.81 -8.97
N ASP A 76 -0.06 -8.65 -8.95
CA ASP A 76 0.10 -10.10 -8.83
C ASP A 76 0.77 -10.69 -10.09
N ARG A 77 0.45 -10.19 -11.28
CA ARG A 77 1.16 -10.55 -12.53
C ARG A 77 2.66 -10.22 -12.44
N ARG A 78 3.01 -9.03 -11.94
CA ARG A 78 4.42 -8.60 -11.80
C ARG A 78 5.17 -9.41 -10.75
N ILE A 79 4.52 -9.76 -9.63
CA ILE A 79 5.10 -10.64 -8.61
C ILE A 79 5.44 -12.01 -9.21
N VAL A 80 4.52 -12.60 -9.97
CA VAL A 80 4.77 -13.89 -10.64
C VAL A 80 5.97 -13.77 -11.59
N ALA A 81 6.09 -12.68 -12.34
CA ALA A 81 7.22 -12.46 -13.24
C ALA A 81 8.56 -12.38 -12.48
N ILE A 82 8.62 -11.63 -11.37
CA ILE A 82 9.82 -11.56 -10.51
C ILE A 82 10.18 -12.93 -9.95
N LEU A 83 9.19 -13.66 -9.42
CA LEU A 83 9.43 -14.98 -8.84
C LEU A 83 9.91 -15.99 -9.88
N LYS A 84 9.43 -15.92 -11.13
CA LYS A 84 9.95 -16.76 -12.21
C LYS A 84 11.40 -16.41 -12.51
N ALA A 85 11.71 -15.13 -12.72
CA ALA A 85 13.07 -14.70 -13.01
C ALA A 85 14.07 -15.03 -11.87
N ALA A 86 13.65 -14.94 -10.61
CA ALA A 86 14.51 -15.23 -9.47
C ALA A 86 14.76 -16.73 -9.24
N ASN A 87 13.89 -17.60 -9.77
CA ASN A 87 13.99 -19.05 -9.61
C ASN A 87 14.45 -19.76 -10.90
N ASP A 88 14.72 -19.03 -11.97
CA ASP A 88 15.21 -19.59 -13.22
C ASP A 88 16.68 -20.01 -13.05
N PRO A 89 17.03 -21.30 -13.19
CA PRO A 89 18.42 -21.72 -13.19
C PRO A 89 19.08 -21.21 -14.48
N LEU A 90 20.07 -20.33 -14.33
CA LEU A 90 20.92 -19.86 -15.43
C LEU A 90 21.54 -21.01 -16.24
#